data_AF-A0A3N5XUG7-F1
#
_entry.id   AF-A0A3N5XUG7-F1
#
_cell.length_a   1.000
_cell.length_b   1.000
_cell.length_c   1.000
_cell.angle_alpha   90.00
_cell.angle_beta   90.00
_cell.angle_gamma   90.00
#
_symmetry.space_group_name_H-M   'P 1'
#
loop_
_entity.id
_entity.type
_entity.pdbx_description
1 polymer ?
#
loop_
_entity_poly.entity_id
_entity_poly.type
_entity_poly.pdbx_seq_one_letter_code
_entity_poly.pdbx_strand_id
1 'polypeptide(L)'
;MAYPTVNAPYGLKAINRVDGLPYAGAIRQIDIASTYNTPIYFGDIVRIAAGGTIQKSTVTTDATTAAANNTVGVFVGCSFINGQSQPVSGQFYQSNTTNQSAVAFVVD
;
A
#
# COMPACT_ATOMS: atom_id res chain seq x y z
N MET A 1 -13.98 -26.47 -18.89
CA MET A 1 -13.89 -26.23 -17.43
C MET A 1 -13.14 -24.92 -17.26
N ALA A 2 -13.80 -23.86 -16.80
CA ALA A 2 -13.14 -22.58 -16.56
C ALA A 2 -12.35 -22.69 -15.27
N TYR A 3 -11.02 -22.53 -15.34
CA TYR A 3 -10.21 -22.43 -14.15
C TYR A 3 -10.55 -21.13 -13.41
N PRO A 4 -10.61 -21.14 -12.07
CA PRO A 4 -10.87 -19.92 -11.31
C PRO A 4 -9.77 -18.90 -11.61
N THR A 5 -10.18 -17.73 -12.10
CA THR A 5 -9.26 -16.62 -12.33
C THR A 5 -8.99 -15.93 -11.00
N VAL A 6 -7.73 -15.91 -10.60
CA VAL A 6 -7.28 -15.15 -9.43
C VAL A 6 -7.24 -13.67 -9.83
N ASN A 7 -8.15 -12.87 -9.27
CA ASN A 7 -8.31 -11.47 -9.64
C ASN A 7 -7.33 -10.52 -8.93
N ALA A 8 -6.63 -11.00 -7.89
CA ALA A 8 -5.64 -10.24 -7.15
C ALA A 8 -4.60 -11.17 -6.51
N PRO A 9 -3.34 -10.71 -6.31
CA PRO A 9 -2.33 -11.45 -5.57
C PRO A 9 -2.83 -11.78 -4.14
N TYR A 10 -2.61 -13.00 -3.69
CA TYR A 10 -2.93 -13.44 -2.32
C TYR A 10 -1.81 -14.31 -1.75
N GLY A 11 -1.77 -14.47 -0.43
CA GLY A 11 -0.83 -15.36 0.24
C GLY A 11 0.56 -14.78 0.48
N LEU A 12 0.74 -13.48 0.33
CA LEU A 12 2.00 -12.80 0.66
C LEU A 12 2.23 -12.87 2.18
N LYS A 13 3.38 -13.44 2.57
CA LYS A 13 3.82 -13.54 3.96
C LYS A 13 5.15 -12.83 4.11
N ALA A 14 5.25 -11.93 5.06
CA ALA A 14 6.52 -11.29 5.41
C ALA A 14 7.46 -12.31 6.06
N ILE A 15 8.67 -12.42 5.52
CA ILE A 15 9.69 -13.38 5.97
C ILE A 15 10.81 -12.63 6.68
N ASN A 16 11.37 -11.62 6.02
CA ASN A 16 12.43 -10.77 6.52
C ASN A 16 12.01 -9.31 6.35
N ARG A 17 12.56 -8.43 7.18
CA ARG A 17 12.50 -6.98 6.97
C ARG A 17 13.48 -6.56 5.87
N VAL A 18 13.28 -5.37 5.32
CA VAL A 18 14.25 -4.69 4.43
C VAL A 18 15.69 -4.65 4.98
N ASP A 19 15.83 -4.59 6.31
CA ASP A 19 17.13 -4.55 7.02
C ASP A 19 17.78 -5.94 7.19
N GLY A 20 17.18 -7.01 6.69
CA GLY A 20 17.69 -8.39 6.75
C GLY A 20 17.37 -9.17 8.03
N LEU A 21 16.74 -8.52 9.02
CA LEU A 21 16.29 -9.17 10.25
C LEU A 21 15.00 -9.99 10.02
N PRO A 22 14.76 -11.07 10.78
CA PRO A 22 13.48 -11.79 10.74
C PRO A 22 12.29 -10.85 10.97
N TYR A 23 11.21 -11.08 10.23
CA TYR A 23 10.00 -10.27 10.38
C TYR A 23 9.32 -10.55 11.73
N ALA A 24 9.28 -9.54 12.60
CA ALA A 24 8.68 -9.60 13.93
C ALA A 24 7.43 -8.69 14.06
N GLY A 25 6.66 -8.52 12.98
CA GLY A 25 5.48 -7.64 12.98
C GLY A 25 5.81 -6.16 12.76
N ALA A 26 6.96 -5.85 12.16
CA ALA A 26 7.33 -4.47 11.86
C ALA A 26 6.44 -3.90 10.73
N ILE A 27 6.14 -2.61 10.82
CA ILE A 27 5.46 -1.87 9.76
C ILE A 27 6.23 -0.57 9.49
N ARG A 28 6.31 -0.18 8.22
CA ARG A 28 6.82 1.12 7.81
C ARG A 28 5.65 2.08 7.62
N GLN A 29 5.82 3.29 8.13
CA GLN A 29 4.90 4.41 7.91
C GLN A 29 5.41 5.24 6.75
N ILE A 30 4.61 5.35 5.69
CA ILE A 30 4.98 6.07 4.47
C ILE A 30 3.79 6.90 4.02
N ASP A 31 4.03 8.16 3.67
CA ASP A 31 2.98 9.10 3.31
C ASP A 31 2.30 8.72 1.98
N ILE A 32 0.99 8.91 1.92
CA ILE A 32 0.20 8.88 0.69
C ILE A 32 0.07 10.34 0.21
N ALA A 33 0.32 10.57 -1.08
CA ALA A 33 0.20 11.91 -1.64
C ALA A 33 -1.22 12.47 -1.44
N SER A 34 -1.33 13.75 -1.04
CA SER A 34 -2.63 14.38 -0.77
C SER A 34 -3.56 14.46 -1.99
N THR A 35 -3.00 14.38 -3.20
CA THR A 35 -3.72 14.36 -4.48
C THR A 35 -3.97 12.95 -5.02
N TYR A 36 -3.68 11.91 -4.23
CA TYR A 36 -3.82 10.53 -4.67
C TYR A 36 -5.29 10.09 -4.70
N ASN A 37 -5.81 9.84 -5.91
CA ASN A 37 -7.23 9.62 -6.15
C ASN A 37 -7.60 8.16 -6.42
N THR A 38 -6.73 7.21 -6.08
CA THR A 38 -7.00 5.78 -6.25
C THR A 38 -7.16 5.13 -4.88
N PRO A 39 -8.25 4.39 -4.63
CA PRO A 39 -8.41 3.68 -3.37
C PRO A 39 -7.36 2.57 -3.23
N ILE A 40 -6.91 2.35 -1.99
CA ILE A 40 -5.98 1.26 -1.62
C ILE A 40 -6.65 0.44 -0.54
N TYR A 41 -6.73 -0.87 -0.75
CA TYR A 41 -7.38 -1.80 0.17
C TYR A 41 -6.36 -2.68 0.88
N PHE A 42 -6.76 -3.26 2.00
CA PHE A 42 -5.96 -4.25 2.71
C PHE A 42 -5.52 -5.39 1.78
N GLY A 43 -4.22 -5.70 1.78
CA GLY A 43 -3.64 -6.74 0.93
C GLY A 43 -3.20 -6.27 -0.46
N ASP A 44 -3.51 -5.02 -0.85
CA ASP A 44 -2.98 -4.46 -2.10
C ASP A 44 -1.46 -4.31 -2.03
N ILE A 45 -0.79 -4.63 -3.13
CA ILE A 45 0.63 -4.36 -3.30
C ILE A 45 0.80 -2.86 -3.53
N VAL A 46 1.77 -2.25 -2.84
CA VAL A 46 2.08 -0.83 -2.93
C VAL A 46 3.51 -0.58 -3.38
N ARG A 47 3.72 0.58 -3.99
CA ARG A 47 5.02 1.04 -4.49
C ARG A 47 5.31 2.47 -4.03
N ILE A 48 6.59 2.82 -4.00
CA ILE A 48 7.05 4.19 -3.76
C ILE A 48 7.16 4.92 -5.11
N ALA A 49 6.35 5.96 -5.30
CA ALA A 49 6.43 6.85 -6.46
C ALA A 49 7.70 7.72 -6.41
N ALA A 50 8.03 8.38 -7.53
CA ALA A 50 9.22 9.24 -7.64
C ALA A 50 9.28 10.39 -6.59
N GLY A 51 8.16 10.72 -5.94
CA GLY A 51 8.07 11.71 -4.87
C GLY A 51 8.12 11.15 -3.44
N GLY A 52 8.48 9.86 -3.26
CA GLY A 52 8.59 9.25 -1.93
C GLY A 52 7.25 8.85 -1.29
N THR A 53 6.14 8.96 -2.03
CA THR A 53 4.79 8.64 -1.54
C THR A 53 4.29 7.29 -2.02
N ILE A 54 3.37 6.70 -1.26
CA ILE A 54 2.74 5.42 -1.58
C ILE A 54 1.72 5.57 -2.70
N GLN A 55 1.78 4.62 -3.63
CA GLN A 55 0.77 4.37 -4.64
C GLN A 55 0.45 2.88 -4.71
N LYS A 56 -0.77 2.54 -5.12
CA LYS A 56 -1.15 1.17 -5.47
C LYS A 56 -0.28 0.70 -6.64
N SER A 57 0.30 -0.49 -6.49
CA SER A 57 1.05 -1.12 -7.56
C SER A 57 0.10 -1.58 -8.66
N THR A 58 0.50 -1.38 -9.91
CA THR A 58 -0.21 -1.88 -11.09
C THR A 58 0.39 -3.20 -11.60
N VAL A 59 1.31 -3.79 -10.83
CA VAL A 59 1.93 -5.09 -11.17
C VAL A 59 0.88 -6.18 -11.03
N THR A 60 0.69 -6.92 -12.12
CA THR A 60 -0.31 -8.00 -12.21
C THR A 60 0.33 -9.37 -12.41
N THR A 61 1.43 -9.43 -13.15
CA THR A 61 2.13 -10.68 -13.47
C THR A 61 3.64 -10.58 -13.26
N ASP A 62 4.27 -9.53 -13.80
CA ASP A 62 5.71 -9.37 -13.76
C ASP A 62 6.13 -7.93 -13.50
N ALA A 63 7.20 -7.80 -12.73
CA ALA A 63 7.77 -6.52 -12.34
C ALA A 63 8.90 -6.07 -13.29
N THR A 64 8.62 -5.95 -14.59
CA THR A 64 9.65 -5.69 -15.62
C THR A 64 9.80 -4.22 -16.01
N THR A 65 8.95 -3.33 -15.50
CA THR A 65 8.99 -1.89 -15.79
C THR A 65 9.44 -1.08 -14.58
N ALA A 66 9.97 0.13 -14.79
CA ALA A 66 10.36 1.04 -13.69
C ALA A 66 9.24 1.30 -12.68
N ALA A 67 7.98 1.20 -13.12
CA ALA A 67 6.80 1.28 -12.29
C ALA A 67 6.66 0.15 -11.26
N ALA A 68 7.24 -1.01 -11.55
CA ALA A 68 7.18 -2.23 -10.76
C ALA A 68 8.41 -2.45 -9.88
N ASN A 69 9.58 -1.94 -10.29
CA ASN A 69 10.83 -2.01 -9.52
C ASN A 69 10.78 -1.26 -8.19
N ASN A 70 9.79 -0.38 -8.01
CA ASN A 70 9.63 0.40 -6.79
C ASN A 70 8.57 -0.19 -5.84
N THR A 71 8.15 -1.44 -6.07
CA THR A 71 7.26 -2.15 -5.15
C THR A 71 7.93 -2.27 -3.79
N VAL A 72 7.25 -1.79 -2.75
CA VAL A 72 7.81 -1.74 -1.39
C VAL A 72 7.23 -2.83 -0.49
N GLY A 73 5.98 -3.25 -0.72
CA GLY A 73 5.36 -4.25 0.14
C GLY A 73 3.84 -4.30 0.05
N VAL A 74 3.22 -4.79 1.11
CA VAL A 74 1.76 -4.99 1.23
C VAL A 74 1.15 -3.95 2.16
N PHE A 75 0.07 -3.33 1.69
CA PHE A 75 -0.71 -2.37 2.48
C PHE A 75 -1.55 -3.09 3.54
N VAL A 76 -1.37 -2.73 4.81
CA VAL A 76 -2.12 -3.29 5.95
C VAL A 76 -3.06 -2.30 6.62
N GLY A 77 -3.05 -1.04 6.21
CA GLY A 77 -3.97 -0.01 6.67
C GLY A 77 -3.41 1.39 6.51
N CYS A 78 -4.16 2.39 6.94
CA CYS A 78 -3.70 3.78 6.96
C CYS A 78 -4.30 4.56 8.13
N SER A 79 -3.63 5.65 8.50
CA SER A 79 -4.18 6.72 9.31
C SER A 79 -4.39 7.95 8.42
N PHE A 80 -5.56 8.59 8.49
CA PHE A 80 -5.89 9.77 7.71
C PHE A 80 -6.79 10.72 8.48
N ILE A 81 -6.83 11.98 8.05
CA ILE A 81 -7.77 12.97 8.58
C ILE A 81 -9.09 12.88 7.80
N ASN A 82 -10.19 12.63 8.49
CA ASN A 82 -11.52 12.56 7.87
C ASN A 82 -12.05 13.97 7.49
N GLY A 83 -13.19 14.03 6.80
CA GLY A 83 -13.83 15.30 6.42
C GLY A 83 -14.30 16.18 7.59
N GLN A 84 -14.29 15.66 8.81
CA GLN A 84 -14.59 16.40 10.05
C GLN A 84 -13.31 16.86 10.77
N SER A 85 -12.15 16.76 10.12
CA SER A 85 -10.84 17.12 10.66
C SER A 85 -10.44 16.30 11.90
N GLN A 86 -10.83 15.03 11.94
CA GLN A 86 -10.45 14.09 13.00
C GLN A 86 -9.49 13.01 12.47
N PRO A 87 -8.49 12.59 13.25
CA PRO A 87 -7.65 11.45 12.89
C PRO A 87 -8.47 10.16 12.98
N VAL A 88 -8.47 9.39 11.90
CA VAL A 88 -9.14 8.11 11.77
C VAL A 88 -8.15 7.08 11.26
N SER A 89 -8.14 5.91 11.90
CA SER A 89 -7.40 4.74 11.43
C SER A 89 -8.35 3.78 10.72
N GLY A 90 -7.97 3.30 9.54
CA GLY A 90 -8.79 2.41 8.72
C GLY A 90 -7.96 1.33 8.02
N GLN A 91 -8.63 0.24 7.63
CA GLN A 91 -8.02 -0.84 6.84
C GLN A 91 -7.94 -0.50 5.34
N PHE A 92 -8.48 0.63 4.92
CA PHE A 92 -8.46 1.09 3.53
C PHE A 92 -8.26 2.60 3.46
N TYR A 93 -7.61 3.02 2.39
CA TYR A 93 -7.54 4.42 1.99
C TYR A 93 -8.66 4.70 1.00
N GLN A 94 -9.60 5.56 1.38
CA GLN A 94 -10.60 6.08 0.46
C GLN A 94 -9.96 7.11 -0.47
N SER A 95 -10.24 6.99 -1.78
CA SER A 95 -9.85 7.99 -2.76
C SER A 95 -10.38 9.37 -2.36
N ASN A 96 -9.49 10.37 -2.36
CA ASN A 96 -9.78 11.80 -2.22
C ASN A 96 -10.82 12.15 -1.15
N THR A 97 -10.35 12.31 0.10
CA THR A 97 -10.96 13.27 1.01
C THR A 97 -10.04 14.45 1.15
N THR A 98 -10.56 15.62 0.83
CA THR A 98 -9.94 16.94 0.91
C THR A 98 -9.46 17.25 2.34
N ASN A 99 -8.43 16.54 2.82
CA ASN A 99 -7.75 16.71 4.12
C ASN A 99 -6.43 15.91 4.16
N GLN A 100 -5.52 16.29 3.26
CA GLN A 100 -4.09 16.65 3.44
C GLN A 100 -3.07 15.79 4.21
N SER A 101 -3.41 14.73 4.93
CA SER A 101 -2.36 13.87 5.51
C SER A 101 -2.87 12.47 5.73
N ALA A 102 -2.38 11.53 4.90
CA ALA A 102 -2.65 10.13 5.04
C ALA A 102 -1.31 9.38 5.09
N VAL A 103 -1.15 8.53 6.10
CA VAL A 103 0.03 7.70 6.31
C VAL A 103 -0.38 6.25 6.10
N ALA A 104 0.27 5.59 5.15
CA ALA A 104 0.10 4.16 4.92
C ALA A 104 0.96 3.36 5.90
N PHE A 105 0.40 2.26 6.38
CA PHE A 105 1.10 1.22 7.10
C PHE A 105 1.41 0.09 6.11
N VAL A 106 2.70 -0.16 5.90
CA VAL A 106 3.19 -1.13 4.92
C VAL A 106 4.04 -2.19 5.60
N VAL A 107 3.81 -3.44 5.21
CA VAL A 107 4.67 -4.57 5.55
C VAL A 107 5.64 -4.82 4.40
N ASP A 108 6.93 -4.70 4.72
CA ASP A 108 8.11 -4.80 3.84
C ASP A 108 9.14 -5.74 4.51
#